data_AF-A0A8B9H2X4-F1
#
_entry.id   AF-A0A8B9H2X4-F1
#
_cell.length_a   1.000
_cell.length_b   1.000
_cell.length_c   1.000
_cell.angle_alpha   90.00
_cell.angle_beta   90.00
_cell.angle_gamma   90.00
#
_symmetry.space_group_name_H-M   'P 1'
#
loop_
_entity.id
_entity.type
_entity.pdbx_description
1 polymer ?
#
loop_
_entity_poly.entity_id
_entity_poly.type
_entity_poly.pdbx_seq_one_letter_code
_entity_poly.pdbx_strand_id
1 'polypeptide(L)'
;NCKLTTEWLMSRTRHRPKIAVVCGSGLGLLADNISNKQVFRYEDIPNFPVSTVPGHEGHLVFGHVRDKSCVFMQGRFHLYEGYSLCRGVYCMVSGPNFETIAEARMLHILGSDSVGMSTVPEVTVAKHCGLRVLGLSLITNKVSLDYSREEKVNHEEVLHISKMRAEMLQKVLYTFITRSHQEEAINSS
;
A
#
# COMPACT_ATOMS: atom_id res chain seq x y z
N ASN A 1 4.09 -0.09 24.48
CA ASN A 1 4.76 0.25 23.20
C ASN A 1 4.07 1.39 22.48
N CYS A 2 2.93 1.20 21.79
CA CYS A 2 2.37 2.21 20.86
C CYS A 2 2.30 3.66 21.39
N LYS A 3 1.90 3.89 22.65
CA LYS A 3 1.90 5.24 23.26
C LYS A 3 3.26 5.95 23.15
N LEU A 4 4.35 5.29 23.54
CA LEU A 4 5.72 5.83 23.46
C LEU A 4 6.10 6.20 22.02
N THR A 5 5.73 5.35 21.06
CA THR A 5 5.94 5.59 19.62
C THR A 5 5.17 6.84 19.15
N THR A 6 3.90 6.96 19.55
CA THR A 6 3.05 8.13 19.25
C THR A 6 3.57 9.41 19.90
N GLU A 7 3.97 9.37 21.16
CA GLU A 7 4.53 10.51 21.92
C GLU A 7 5.87 10.98 21.34
N TRP A 8 6.74 10.04 20.95
CA TRP A 8 8.02 10.34 20.29
C TRP A 8 7.82 11.04 18.94
N LEU A 9 6.82 10.61 18.15
CA LEU A 9 6.46 11.24 16.88
C LEU A 9 5.77 12.60 17.10
N MET A 10 4.77 12.69 17.98
CA MET A 10 4.00 13.91 18.22
C MET A 10 4.82 15.07 18.78
N SER A 11 5.94 14.79 19.46
CA SER A 11 6.92 15.79 19.92
C SER A 11 7.92 16.22 18.84
N ARG A 12 8.10 15.43 17.76
CA ARG A 12 9.05 15.71 16.66
C ARG A 12 8.41 16.21 15.38
N THR A 13 7.10 16.01 15.18
CA THR A 13 6.36 16.58 14.06
C THR A 13 5.20 17.46 14.51
N ARG A 14 4.93 18.53 13.76
CA ARG A 14 3.70 19.32 13.85
C ARG A 14 2.55 18.75 13.02
N HIS A 15 2.81 17.79 12.12
CA HIS A 15 1.75 17.15 11.33
C HIS A 15 0.79 16.37 12.23
N ARG A 16 -0.51 16.45 11.91
CA ARG A 16 -1.58 15.71 12.62
C ARG A 16 -2.44 15.02 11.56
N PRO A 17 -1.92 13.96 10.92
CA PRO A 17 -2.52 13.37 9.74
C PRO A 17 -3.89 12.77 10.04
N LYS A 18 -4.80 12.89 9.08
CA LYS A 18 -6.12 12.22 9.10
C LYS A 18 -6.20 11.01 8.17
N ILE A 19 -5.20 10.87 7.31
CA ILE A 19 -5.08 9.81 6.31
C ILE A 19 -3.71 9.14 6.48
N ALA A 20 -3.70 7.82 6.55
CA ALA A 20 -2.50 6.99 6.51
C ALA A 20 -2.49 6.19 5.21
N VAL A 21 -1.32 6.05 4.59
CA VAL A 21 -1.11 5.29 3.35
C VAL A 21 0.00 4.28 3.58
N VAL A 22 -0.27 3.01 3.32
CA VAL A 22 0.74 1.94 3.33
C VAL A 22 1.10 1.64 1.88
N CYS A 23 2.35 1.89 1.49
CA CYS A 23 2.82 1.67 0.12
C CYS A 23 3.24 0.20 -0.08
N GLY A 24 2.57 -0.49 -0.99
CA GLY A 24 2.96 -1.83 -1.44
C GLY A 24 4.23 -1.86 -2.31
N SER A 25 4.69 -3.06 -2.67
CA SER A 25 5.93 -3.27 -3.44
C SER A 25 5.92 -2.50 -4.76
N GLY A 26 6.66 -1.40 -4.83
CA GLY A 26 6.84 -0.56 -6.01
C GLY A 26 6.34 0.88 -5.87
N LEU A 27 5.70 1.19 -4.74
CA LEU A 27 4.85 2.37 -4.56
C LEU A 27 5.44 3.43 -3.61
N GLY A 28 6.72 3.36 -3.25
CA GLY A 28 7.37 4.33 -2.36
C GLY A 28 7.24 5.79 -2.82
N LEU A 29 7.31 6.03 -4.14
CA LEU A 29 7.17 7.36 -4.76
C LEU A 29 5.87 8.10 -4.46
N LEU A 30 4.84 7.40 -3.96
CA LEU A 30 3.58 8.02 -3.54
C LEU A 30 3.79 9.09 -2.45
N ALA A 31 4.88 9.02 -1.69
CA ALA A 31 5.22 10.00 -0.65
C ALA A 31 6.29 11.02 -1.06
N ASP A 32 6.83 10.95 -2.28
CA ASP A 32 7.90 11.88 -2.69
C ASP A 32 7.37 13.18 -3.27
N ASN A 33 6.25 13.13 -3.99
CA ASN A 33 5.55 14.28 -4.56
C ASN A 33 4.53 14.89 -3.57
N ILE A 34 4.92 15.08 -2.29
CA ILE A 34 4.07 15.68 -1.24
C ILE A 34 4.71 16.96 -0.68
N SER A 35 3.91 17.94 -0.28
CA SER A 35 4.41 19.21 0.25
C SER A 35 4.66 19.16 1.76
N ASN A 36 5.57 20.02 2.23
CA ASN A 36 6.01 20.06 3.63
C ASN A 36 6.45 18.68 4.16
N LYS A 37 7.31 17.97 3.40
CA LYS A 37 7.72 16.59 3.69
C LYS A 37 8.63 16.52 4.92
N GLN A 38 8.30 15.67 5.89
CA GLN A 38 9.15 15.30 7.03
C GLN A 38 9.31 13.79 7.10
N VAL A 39 10.56 13.32 7.06
CA VAL A 39 10.92 11.88 7.01
C VAL A 39 11.48 11.43 8.35
N PHE A 40 11.10 10.24 8.79
CA PHE A 40 11.69 9.52 9.92
C PHE A 40 12.06 8.10 9.47
N ARG A 41 13.23 7.59 9.84
CA ARG A 41 13.61 6.19 9.57
C ARG A 41 13.00 5.29 10.63
N TYR A 42 12.56 4.09 10.26
CA TYR A 42 11.97 3.12 11.21
C TYR A 42 12.96 2.76 12.33
N GLU A 43 14.26 2.74 12.03
CA GLU A 43 15.36 2.58 13.00
C GLU A 43 15.37 3.66 14.11
N ASP A 44 15.00 4.90 13.78
CA ASP A 44 15.00 6.01 14.74
C ASP A 44 13.74 6.01 15.63
N ILE A 45 12.68 5.29 15.23
CA ILE A 45 11.36 5.32 15.85
C ILE A 45 11.24 4.22 16.93
N PRO A 46 10.95 4.54 18.20
CA PRO A 46 10.83 3.54 19.26
C PRO A 46 9.76 2.48 18.97
N ASN A 47 10.13 1.21 19.09
CA ASN A 47 9.30 0.02 18.84
C ASN A 47 8.81 -0.17 17.40
N PHE A 48 9.38 0.51 16.40
CA PHE A 48 9.04 0.26 15.00
C PHE A 48 9.77 -0.97 14.44
N PRO A 49 9.13 -1.78 13.58
CA PRO A 49 9.81 -2.88 12.89
C PRO A 49 10.69 -2.34 11.76
N VAL A 50 11.90 -2.87 11.63
CA VAL A 50 12.82 -2.59 10.51
C VAL A 50 12.73 -3.74 9.51
N SER A 51 12.57 -3.43 8.21
CA SER A 51 12.51 -4.44 7.15
C SER A 51 13.92 -4.88 6.75
N THR A 52 14.20 -6.18 6.85
CA THR A 52 15.44 -6.79 6.31
C THR A 52 15.35 -7.10 4.81
N VAL A 53 14.17 -7.01 4.20
CA VAL A 53 13.96 -7.43 2.80
C VAL A 53 14.30 -6.29 1.84
N PRO A 54 15.11 -6.53 0.78
CA PRO A 54 15.56 -5.49 -0.14
C PRO A 54 14.47 -4.58 -0.73
N GLY A 55 14.89 -3.33 -1.00
CA GLY A 55 14.08 -2.27 -1.59
C GLY A 55 13.13 -1.55 -0.64
N HIS A 56 13.00 -1.98 0.62
CA HIS A 56 12.23 -1.25 1.64
C HIS A 56 13.08 -0.19 2.32
N GLU A 57 12.95 1.06 1.87
CA GLU A 57 13.61 2.24 2.46
C GLU A 57 13.39 2.39 3.98
N GLY A 58 12.26 1.87 4.50
CA GLY A 58 11.99 1.91 5.94
C GLY A 58 11.72 3.31 6.46
N HIS A 59 10.98 4.12 5.69
CA HIS A 59 10.70 5.51 6.02
C HIS A 59 9.22 5.75 6.38
N LEU A 60 8.99 6.43 7.51
CA LEU A 60 7.70 7.00 7.88
C LEU A 60 7.68 8.48 7.48
N VAL A 61 6.88 8.81 6.47
CA VAL A 61 6.91 10.12 5.81
C VAL A 61 5.62 10.87 6.08
N PHE A 62 5.73 12.02 6.75
CA PHE A 62 4.63 12.97 6.94
C PHE A 62 4.70 14.07 5.89
N GLY A 63 3.55 14.65 5.56
CA GLY A 63 3.46 15.81 4.67
C GLY A 63 2.01 16.14 4.34
N HIS A 64 1.79 16.79 3.20
CA HIS A 64 0.45 17.08 2.70
C HIS A 64 0.28 16.70 1.23
N VAL A 65 -0.88 16.10 0.91
CA VAL A 65 -1.41 16.00 -0.45
C VAL A 65 -2.42 17.12 -0.60
N ARG A 66 -2.05 18.16 -1.37
CA ARG A 66 -2.72 19.48 -1.35
C ARG A 66 -2.77 20.05 0.07
N ASP A 67 -3.96 20.21 0.64
CA ASP A 67 -4.21 20.69 2.01
C ASP A 67 -4.28 19.54 3.05
N LYS A 68 -4.41 18.29 2.61
CA LYS A 68 -4.67 17.15 3.51
C LYS A 68 -3.38 16.62 4.13
N SER A 69 -3.22 16.80 5.45
CA SER A 69 -2.09 16.20 6.18
C SER A 69 -2.20 14.67 6.19
N CYS A 70 -1.17 14.02 5.66
CA CYS A 70 -1.09 12.58 5.46
C CYS A 70 0.20 12.02 6.08
N VAL A 71 0.19 10.72 6.37
CA VAL A 71 1.39 9.94 6.69
C VAL A 71 1.49 8.72 5.79
N PHE A 72 2.70 8.41 5.32
CA PHE A 72 3.00 7.33 4.39
C PHE A 72 4.04 6.39 5.00
N MET A 73 3.85 5.09 4.81
CA MET A 73 4.86 4.05 5.10
C MET A 73 5.53 3.65 3.78
N GLN A 74 6.79 4.05 3.58
CA GLN A 74 7.52 3.93 2.31
C GLN A 74 8.34 2.63 2.18
N GLY A 75 8.24 2.00 1.00
CA GLY A 75 9.16 1.00 0.48
C GLY A 75 8.89 0.65 -1.00
N ARG A 76 9.96 0.38 -1.77
CA ARG A 76 10.01 -0.17 -3.15
C ARG A 76 9.62 0.77 -4.34
N PHE A 77 10.11 0.47 -5.56
CA PHE A 77 10.33 1.39 -6.74
C PHE A 77 9.58 0.99 -8.05
N HIS A 78 9.31 1.76 -9.14
CA HIS A 78 9.32 3.20 -9.54
C HIS A 78 8.76 3.42 -11.01
N LEU A 79 7.50 3.90 -11.24
CA LEU A 79 6.81 4.48 -12.47
C LEU A 79 7.03 3.88 -13.91
N TYR A 80 6.07 3.74 -14.86
CA TYR A 80 4.94 4.61 -15.32
C TYR A 80 3.83 3.89 -16.18
N GLU A 81 2.60 4.44 -16.24
CA GLU A 81 1.45 4.21 -17.19
C GLU A 81 0.33 3.13 -17.03
N GLY A 82 -0.96 3.56 -16.97
CA GLY A 82 -1.82 3.37 -18.16
C GLY A 82 -3.19 2.62 -18.20
N TYR A 83 -3.88 2.20 -17.12
CA TYR A 83 -5.07 1.29 -17.24
C TYR A 83 -6.33 1.65 -16.40
N SER A 84 -7.39 0.82 -16.51
CA SER A 84 -8.71 1.00 -15.88
C SER A 84 -8.86 0.35 -14.48
N LEU A 85 -9.90 0.73 -13.74
CA LEU A 85 -10.14 0.32 -12.36
C LEU A 85 -11.12 -0.87 -12.27
N CYS A 86 -10.77 -1.90 -11.49
CA CYS A 86 -11.63 -3.05 -11.18
C CYS A 86 -11.94 -3.15 -9.68
N ARG A 87 -12.97 -3.93 -9.32
CA ARG A 87 -13.30 -4.33 -7.95
C ARG A 87 -13.36 -5.86 -7.89
N GLY A 88 -12.82 -6.45 -6.81
CA GLY A 88 -12.83 -7.90 -6.59
C GLY A 88 -12.39 -8.27 -5.17
N VAL A 89 -12.25 -9.57 -4.93
CA VAL A 89 -11.73 -10.17 -3.71
C VAL A 89 -10.20 -10.27 -3.75
N TYR A 90 -9.56 -10.01 -2.61
CA TYR A 90 -8.13 -10.22 -2.39
C TYR A 90 -7.92 -11.28 -1.31
N CYS A 91 -7.21 -12.35 -1.64
CA CYS A 91 -6.78 -13.37 -0.68
C CYS A 91 -5.32 -13.12 -0.26
N MET A 92 -5.02 -13.31 1.03
CA MET A 92 -3.65 -13.32 1.52
C MET A 92 -3.16 -14.77 1.69
N VAL A 93 -1.98 -15.06 1.13
CA VAL A 93 -1.16 -16.23 1.47
C VAL A 93 0.09 -15.80 2.25
N SER A 94 0.84 -16.72 2.85
CA SER A 94 2.04 -16.37 3.63
C SER A 94 3.25 -15.97 2.79
N GLY A 95 3.33 -16.47 1.55
CA GLY A 95 4.59 -16.46 0.78
C GLY A 95 5.69 -17.29 1.47
N PRO A 96 6.98 -17.06 1.13
CA PRO A 96 7.49 -16.10 0.15
C PRO A 96 7.44 -16.60 -1.30
N ASN A 97 7.16 -17.88 -1.52
CA ASN A 97 6.99 -18.47 -2.85
C ASN A 97 5.68 -17.98 -3.49
N PHE A 98 5.68 -17.80 -4.81
CA PHE A 98 4.45 -17.61 -5.59
C PHE A 98 3.62 -18.91 -5.62
N GLU A 99 2.33 -18.75 -5.91
CA GLU A 99 1.32 -19.81 -5.91
C GLU A 99 1.56 -20.80 -7.06
N THR A 100 1.44 -22.10 -6.79
CA THR A 100 1.36 -23.12 -7.85
C THR A 100 0.04 -23.02 -8.62
N ILE A 101 -0.01 -23.60 -9.82
CA ILE A 101 -1.24 -23.68 -10.63
C ILE A 101 -2.39 -24.37 -9.87
N ALA A 102 -2.09 -25.32 -8.96
CA ALA A 102 -3.08 -25.98 -8.13
C ALA A 102 -3.67 -25.03 -7.06
N GLU A 103 -2.81 -24.30 -6.36
CA GLU A 103 -3.23 -23.30 -5.35
C GLU A 103 -3.96 -22.13 -6.02
N ALA A 104 -3.48 -21.65 -7.16
CA ALA A 104 -4.13 -20.60 -7.94
C ALA A 104 -5.55 -21.00 -8.40
N ARG A 105 -5.72 -22.24 -8.88
CA ARG A 105 -7.04 -22.81 -9.20
C ARG A 105 -7.93 -22.90 -7.97
N MET A 106 -7.41 -23.38 -6.84
CA MET A 106 -8.15 -23.45 -5.57
C MET A 106 -8.63 -22.07 -5.11
N LEU A 107 -7.75 -21.07 -5.08
CA LEU A 107 -8.10 -19.70 -4.69
C LEU A 107 -9.13 -19.06 -5.63
N HIS A 108 -9.05 -19.34 -6.93
CA HIS A 108 -10.04 -18.86 -7.90
C HIS A 108 -11.41 -19.53 -7.70
N ILE A 109 -11.45 -20.85 -7.42
CA ILE A 109 -12.68 -21.59 -7.08
C ILE A 109 -13.30 -21.07 -5.77
N LEU A 110 -12.48 -20.62 -4.82
CA LEU A 110 -12.91 -19.96 -3.58
C LEU A 110 -13.37 -18.49 -3.79
N GLY A 111 -13.42 -18.02 -5.04
CA GLY A 111 -13.91 -16.68 -5.39
C GLY A 111 -12.89 -15.55 -5.25
N SER A 112 -11.57 -15.86 -5.28
CA SER A 112 -10.53 -14.84 -5.26
C SER A 112 -10.24 -14.27 -6.65
N ASP A 113 -10.34 -12.96 -6.80
CA ASP A 113 -9.97 -12.22 -8.03
C ASP A 113 -8.48 -11.83 -8.05
N SER A 114 -7.84 -11.75 -6.88
CA SER A 114 -6.44 -11.38 -6.71
C SER A 114 -5.83 -12.08 -5.49
N VAL A 115 -4.51 -12.23 -5.48
CA VAL A 115 -3.74 -12.87 -4.39
C VAL A 115 -2.50 -12.04 -4.06
N GLY A 116 -2.01 -12.14 -2.83
CA GLY A 116 -0.70 -11.63 -2.43
C GLY A 116 -0.35 -11.96 -0.98
N MET A 117 0.66 -11.29 -0.44
CA MET A 117 1.35 -11.72 0.79
C MET A 117 1.32 -10.67 1.93
N SER A 118 0.35 -9.74 1.91
CA SER A 118 0.27 -8.64 2.90
C SER A 118 -1.14 -8.07 3.01
N THR A 119 -1.28 -6.85 3.55
CA THR A 119 -2.49 -6.00 3.52
C THR A 119 -3.61 -6.45 4.46
N VAL A 120 -3.96 -7.73 4.50
CA VAL A 120 -5.04 -8.25 5.37
C VAL A 120 -4.75 -8.03 6.87
N PRO A 121 -3.53 -8.21 7.41
CA PRO A 121 -3.23 -7.91 8.81
C PRO A 121 -3.40 -6.42 9.14
N GLU A 122 -2.90 -5.54 8.28
CA GLU A 122 -2.99 -4.08 8.43
C GLU A 122 -4.44 -3.61 8.36
N VAL A 123 -5.23 -4.12 7.40
CA VAL A 123 -6.68 -3.89 7.29
C VAL A 123 -7.39 -4.36 8.56
N THR A 124 -7.06 -5.54 9.07
CA THR A 124 -7.70 -6.12 10.27
C THR A 124 -7.46 -5.27 11.50
N VAL A 125 -6.20 -4.86 11.75
CA VAL A 125 -5.85 -3.97 12.86
C VAL A 125 -6.49 -2.59 12.70
N ALA A 126 -6.50 -2.03 11.49
CA ALA A 126 -7.14 -0.75 11.22
C ALA A 126 -8.66 -0.80 11.47
N LYS A 127 -9.34 -1.87 11.04
CA LYS A 127 -10.77 -2.09 11.28
C LYS A 127 -11.09 -2.30 12.76
N HIS A 128 -10.26 -3.06 13.50
CA HIS A 128 -10.37 -3.22 14.95
C HIS A 128 -10.23 -1.88 15.69
N CYS A 129 -9.34 -1.01 15.22
CA CYS A 129 -9.19 0.36 15.72
C CYS A 129 -10.23 1.37 15.19
N GLY A 130 -11.32 0.89 14.57
CA GLY A 130 -12.45 1.72 14.11
C GLY A 130 -12.21 2.55 12.85
N LEU A 131 -11.08 2.36 12.14
CA LEU A 131 -10.73 3.18 10.98
C LEU A 131 -11.58 2.87 9.74
N ARG A 132 -11.76 3.88 8.88
CA ARG A 132 -12.15 3.68 7.47
C ARG A 132 -10.92 3.19 6.70
N VAL A 133 -11.11 2.23 5.81
CA VAL A 133 -10.01 1.57 5.06
C VAL A 133 -10.40 1.43 3.59
N LEU A 134 -9.46 1.74 2.70
CA LEU A 134 -9.56 1.51 1.26
C LEU A 134 -8.37 0.63 0.85
N GLY A 135 -8.65 -0.58 0.35
CA GLY A 135 -7.63 -1.42 -0.28
C GLY A 135 -7.55 -1.15 -1.78
N LEU A 136 -6.34 -1.02 -2.32
CA LEU A 136 -6.07 -0.91 -3.75
C LEU A 136 -4.96 -1.88 -4.14
N SER A 137 -5.31 -2.96 -4.82
CA SER A 137 -4.35 -3.96 -5.30
C SER A 137 -3.92 -3.63 -6.72
N LEU A 138 -2.62 -3.43 -6.92
CA LEU A 138 -2.04 -3.31 -8.26
C LEU A 138 -1.75 -4.71 -8.81
N ILE A 139 -2.49 -5.13 -9.83
CA ILE A 139 -2.25 -6.42 -10.49
C ILE A 139 -0.96 -6.33 -11.31
N THR A 140 0.08 -7.01 -10.84
CA THR A 140 1.40 -7.05 -11.48
C THR A 140 1.50 -8.12 -12.56
N ASN A 141 0.86 -9.27 -12.37
CA ASN A 141 0.95 -10.43 -13.25
C ASN A 141 -0.41 -11.15 -13.30
N LYS A 142 -0.66 -11.92 -14.35
CA LYS A 142 -1.81 -12.84 -14.41
C LYS A 142 -1.31 -14.23 -14.04
N VAL A 143 -1.85 -14.83 -12.99
CA VAL A 143 -1.48 -16.19 -12.58
C VAL A 143 -1.97 -17.19 -13.64
N SER A 144 -1.10 -18.11 -14.07
CA SER A 144 -1.54 -19.17 -14.98
C SER A 144 -2.45 -20.16 -14.26
N LEU A 145 -3.59 -20.46 -14.87
CA LEU A 145 -4.47 -21.56 -14.47
C LEU A 145 -4.30 -22.79 -15.38
N ASP A 146 -3.29 -22.80 -16.26
CA ASP A 146 -3.03 -23.88 -17.21
C ASP A 146 -1.59 -24.39 -17.10
N TYR A 147 -1.45 -25.71 -17.13
CA TYR A 147 -0.18 -26.44 -17.12
C TYR A 147 0.49 -26.47 -18.50
N SER A 148 -0.19 -26.07 -19.57
CA SER A 148 0.40 -25.94 -20.91
C SER A 148 1.36 -24.74 -21.06
N ARG A 149 1.34 -23.79 -20.13
CA ARG A 149 2.16 -22.57 -20.16
C ARG A 149 3.44 -22.74 -19.34
N GLU A 150 4.58 -22.43 -19.96
CA GLU A 150 5.90 -22.40 -19.29
C GLU A 150 6.19 -21.07 -18.56
N GLU A 151 5.31 -20.08 -18.66
CA GLU A 151 5.44 -18.76 -18.04
C GLU A 151 5.53 -18.86 -16.50
N LYS A 152 6.75 -18.68 -15.95
CA LYS A 152 7.02 -18.65 -14.51
C LYS A 152 7.06 -17.21 -14.00
N VAL A 153 6.18 -16.91 -13.04
CA VAL A 153 6.20 -15.64 -12.32
C VAL A 153 7.55 -15.45 -11.63
N ASN A 154 8.18 -14.31 -11.87
CA ASN A 154 9.49 -13.94 -11.33
C ASN A 154 9.41 -12.56 -10.66
N HIS A 155 10.30 -12.30 -9.70
CA HIS A 155 10.24 -11.08 -8.90
C HIS A 155 10.59 -9.81 -9.69
N GLU A 156 11.45 -9.94 -10.72
CA GLU A 156 11.90 -8.81 -11.55
C GLU A 156 10.78 -8.28 -12.43
N GLU A 157 9.97 -9.16 -13.03
CA GLU A 157 8.76 -8.81 -13.77
C GLU A 157 7.70 -8.17 -12.87
N VAL A 158 7.49 -8.71 -11.65
CA VAL A 158 6.57 -8.10 -10.68
C VAL A 158 7.04 -6.69 -10.31
N LEU A 159 8.33 -6.49 -10.05
CA LEU A 159 8.90 -5.16 -9.82
C LEU A 159 8.78 -4.26 -11.06
N HIS A 160 9.04 -4.79 -12.26
CA HIS A 160 8.93 -4.06 -13.52
C HIS A 160 7.50 -3.58 -13.80
N ILE A 161 6.49 -4.41 -13.56
CA ILE A 161 5.09 -4.04 -13.80
C ILE A 161 4.53 -3.18 -12.66
N SER A 162 4.97 -3.37 -11.42
CA SER A 162 4.73 -2.41 -10.33
C SER A 162 5.30 -1.02 -10.67
N LYS A 163 6.52 -1.01 -11.20
CA LYS A 163 7.15 0.17 -11.81
C LYS A 163 6.21 0.74 -12.87
N MET A 164 5.94 0.02 -13.96
CA MET A 164 5.11 0.41 -15.12
C MET A 164 3.62 0.72 -14.81
N ARG A 165 3.19 0.89 -13.55
CA ARG A 165 1.80 1.26 -13.21
C ARG A 165 1.66 2.20 -12.00
N ALA A 166 2.74 2.51 -11.28
CA ALA A 166 2.69 3.31 -10.05
C ALA A 166 2.15 4.75 -10.24
N GLU A 167 2.35 5.38 -11.40
CA GLU A 167 1.81 6.73 -11.69
C GLU A 167 0.27 6.76 -11.70
N MET A 168 -0.34 5.74 -12.30
CA MET A 168 -1.79 5.61 -12.39
C MET A 168 -2.37 5.53 -10.98
N LEU A 169 -1.75 4.72 -10.12
CA LEU A 169 -2.15 4.60 -8.72
C LEU A 169 -1.91 5.91 -7.93
N GLN A 170 -0.84 6.66 -8.21
CA GLN A 170 -0.62 7.99 -7.62
C GLN A 170 -1.74 8.96 -7.99
N LYS A 171 -2.11 9.00 -9.28
CA LYS A 171 -3.18 9.86 -9.81
C LYS A 171 -4.55 9.49 -9.18
N VAL A 172 -4.85 8.20 -9.02
CA VAL A 172 -6.06 7.71 -8.33
C VAL A 172 -6.03 8.07 -6.84
N LEU A 173 -4.95 7.74 -6.12
CA LEU A 173 -4.81 7.98 -4.68
C LEU A 173 -4.89 9.48 -4.35
N TYR A 174 -4.16 10.33 -5.07
CA TYR A 174 -4.18 11.78 -4.85
C TYR A 174 -5.57 12.37 -5.13
N THR A 175 -6.29 11.84 -6.13
CA THR A 175 -7.67 12.24 -6.42
C THR A 175 -8.62 11.82 -5.30
N PHE A 176 -8.47 10.60 -4.76
CA PHE A 176 -9.26 10.12 -3.62
C PHE A 176 -9.00 10.95 -2.36
N ILE A 177 -7.73 11.16 -2.00
CA ILE A 177 -7.33 12.00 -0.85
C ILE A 177 -7.90 13.42 -0.99
N THR A 178 -7.80 14.03 -2.18
CA THR A 178 -8.36 15.36 -2.46
C THR A 178 -9.88 15.41 -2.23
N ARG A 179 -10.62 14.37 -2.62
CA ARG A 179 -12.10 14.33 -2.55
C ARG A 179 -12.66 13.88 -1.20
N SER A 180 -11.83 13.34 -0.31
CA SER A 180 -12.21 12.64 0.93
C SER A 180 -13.01 13.43 2.00
N HIS A 181 -13.35 14.70 1.75
CA HIS A 181 -14.03 15.60 2.69
C HIS A 181 -15.36 16.20 2.20
N GLN A 182 -15.92 15.79 1.06
CA GLN A 182 -17.25 16.31 0.64
C GLN A 182 -18.42 15.80 1.52
N GLU A 183 -18.23 14.73 2.29
CA GLU A 183 -19.29 14.16 3.16
C GLU A 183 -19.48 14.94 4.48
N GLU A 184 -18.42 15.52 5.05
CA GLU A 184 -18.47 16.12 6.40
C GLU A 184 -19.26 17.45 6.44
N ALA A 185 -19.31 18.19 5.33
CA ALA A 185 -20.08 19.44 5.21
C ALA A 185 -21.60 19.21 5.03
N ILE A 186 -21.99 18.05 4.46
CA ILE A 186 -23.39 17.76 4.15
C ILE A 186 -24.13 17.26 5.39
N ASN A 187 -23.46 16.51 6.27
CA ASN A 187 -24.04 16.01 7.53
C ASN A 187 -23.88 16.99 8.72
N SER A 188 -23.62 18.27 8.44
CA SER A 188 -23.47 19.34 9.44
C SER A 188 -24.23 20.63 9.08
N SER A 189 -25.22 20.51 8.18
CA SER A 189 -26.16 21.56 7.75
C SER A 189 -27.60 21.17 8.12
#